data_AF-A0A6G9Y6U9-F1
#
_entry.id   AF-A0A6G9Y6U9-F1
#
_cell.length_a   1.000
_cell.length_b   1.000
_cell.length_c   1.000
_cell.angle_alpha   90.00
_cell.angle_beta   90.00
_cell.angle_gamma   90.00
#
_symmetry.space_group_name_H-M   'P 1'
#
loop_
_entity.id
_entity.type
_entity.pdbx_description
1 polymer ?
#
loop_
_entity_poly.entity_id
_entity_poly.type
_entity_poly.pdbx_seq_one_letter_code
_entity_poly.pdbx_strand_id
1 'polypeptide(L)'
;MDSQDILYLDPAATRALADGLGTAGEEIRVIGKGGAIVDGVEEGLPGANVPTTLHTVSRRADSAMGAVATALMEMGGTAVAAIITYKQQQERVAAGFKAATEGIR
;
A
#
# COMPACT_ATOMS: atom_id res chain seq x y z
N MET A 1 8.88 15.50 29.71
CA MET A 1 8.49 14.43 28.77
C MET A 1 8.81 13.13 29.48
N ASP A 2 7.83 12.65 30.24
CA ASP A 2 7.98 11.43 31.04
C ASP A 2 7.94 10.19 30.16
N SER A 3 8.72 9.20 30.59
CA SER A 3 8.76 7.79 30.22
C SER A 3 7.87 7.31 29.08
N GLN A 4 8.54 6.84 28.02
CA GLN A 4 8.16 5.60 27.34
C GLN A 4 6.72 5.53 26.80
N ASP A 5 6.43 6.30 25.75
CA ASP A 5 5.57 5.76 24.69
C ASP A 5 6.33 4.60 24.05
N ILE A 6 6.33 3.44 24.70
CA ILE A 6 6.72 2.18 24.06
C ILE A 6 5.67 1.98 22.98
N LEU A 7 6.04 2.34 21.75
CA LEU A 7 5.24 2.08 20.56
C LEU A 7 5.10 0.56 20.45
N TYR A 8 4.02 0.03 21.01
CA TYR A 8 3.69 -1.38 20.89
C TYR A 8 3.10 -1.59 19.50
N LEU A 9 3.95 -2.04 18.58
CA LEU A 9 3.51 -2.43 17.25
C LEU A 9 2.82 -3.78 17.37
N ASP A 10 1.50 -3.83 17.15
CA ASP A 10 0.79 -5.09 16.91
C ASP A 10 1.14 -5.58 15.49
N PRO A 11 1.94 -6.65 15.34
CA PRO A 11 2.37 -7.12 14.04
C PRO A 11 1.22 -7.71 13.22
N ALA A 12 0.17 -8.24 13.87
CA ALA A 12 -0.97 -8.83 13.20
C ALA A 12 -1.87 -7.73 12.61
N ALA A 13 -2.18 -6.70 13.39
CA ALA A 13 -2.94 -5.54 12.92
C ALA A 13 -2.18 -4.79 11.80
N THR A 14 -0.87 -4.61 11.95
CA THR A 14 -0.04 -3.95 10.93
C THR A 14 0.03 -4.76 9.62
N ARG A 15 0.02 -6.10 9.72
CA ARG A 15 0.01 -6.97 8.54
C ARG A 15 -1.35 -6.94 7.85
N ALA A 16 -2.44 -7.00 8.62
CA ALA A 16 -3.79 -6.85 8.08
C ALA A 16 -3.98 -5.49 7.38
N LEU A 17 -3.40 -4.41 7.92
CA LEU A 17 -3.35 -3.11 7.27
C LEU A 17 -2.57 -3.17 5.95
N ALA A 18 -1.37 -3.76 5.94
CA ALA A 18 -0.56 -3.88 4.73
C ALA A 18 -1.26 -4.67 3.63
N ASP A 19 -1.88 -5.80 3.99
CA ASP A 19 -2.64 -6.64 3.05
C ASP A 19 -3.86 -5.87 2.52
N GLY A 20 -4.59 -5.17 3.39
CA GLY A 20 -5.73 -4.34 3.01
C GLY A 20 -5.36 -3.18 2.07
N LEU A 21 -4.23 -2.52 2.32
CA LEU A 21 -3.70 -1.48 1.43
C LEU A 21 -3.29 -2.04 0.06
N GLY A 22 -2.70 -3.24 0.02
CA GLY A 22 -2.38 -3.95 -1.21
C GLY A 22 -3.63 -4.29 -2.04
N THR A 23 -4.64 -4.88 -1.40
CA THR A 23 -5.92 -5.22 -2.05
C THR A 23 -6.64 -3.97 -2.55
N ALA A 24 -6.77 -2.93 -1.71
CA ALA A 24 -7.40 -1.67 -2.12
C ALA A 24 -6.65 -0.99 -3.27
N GLY A 25 -5.32 -1.03 -3.27
CA GLY A 25 -4.50 -0.53 -4.37
C GLY A 25 -4.78 -1.25 -5.68
N GLU A 26 -4.88 -2.58 -5.65
CA GLU A 26 -5.21 -3.36 -6.85
C GLU A 26 -6.63 -3.11 -7.34
N GLU A 27 -7.62 -3.05 -6.44
CA GLU A 27 -9.00 -2.74 -6.79
C GLU A 27 -9.14 -1.35 -7.46
N ILE A 28 -8.49 -0.32 -6.91
CA ILE A 28 -8.48 1.02 -7.49
C ILE A 28 -7.81 1.02 -8.86
N ARG A 29 -6.78 0.21 -9.07
CA ARG A 29 -6.11 0.08 -10.37
C ARG A 29 -7.01 -0.57 -11.42
N VAL A 30 -7.93 -1.46 -11.01
CA VAL A 30 -8.94 -2.06 -11.90
C VAL A 30 -10.06 -1.07 -12.20
N ILE A 31 -10.58 -0.37 -11.18
CA ILE A 31 -11.64 0.64 -11.34
C ILE A 31 -11.17 1.82 -12.19
N GLY A 32 -9.91 2.23 -12.01
CA GLY A 32 -9.24 3.31 -12.74
C GLY A 32 -8.90 3.01 -14.19
N LYS A 33 -9.53 2.03 -14.83
CA LYS A 33 -9.42 1.76 -16.28
C LYS A 33 -10.60 2.33 -17.06
N GLY A 34 -11.20 3.41 -16.57
CA GLY A 34 -12.37 4.03 -17.18
C GLY A 34 -12.09 4.56 -18.59
N GLY A 35 -10.87 5.00 -18.87
CA GLY A 35 -10.43 5.42 -20.21
C GLY A 35 -10.40 4.29 -21.23
N ALA A 36 -10.07 3.05 -20.82
CA ALA A 36 -10.10 1.90 -21.72
C ALA A 36 -11.52 1.55 -22.20
N ILE A 37 -12.54 1.85 -21.39
CA ILE A 37 -13.95 1.70 -21.80
C ILE A 37 -14.30 2.74 -22.88
N VAL A 38 -13.82 3.97 -22.72
CA VAL A 38 -14.05 5.04 -23.69
C VAL A 38 -13.36 4.72 -25.02
N ASP A 39 -12.09 4.31 -24.97
CA ASP A 39 -11.32 3.87 -26.15
C ASP A 39 -12.04 2.68 -26.85
N GLY A 40 -12.55 1.69 -26.10
CA GLY A 40 -13.28 0.55 -26.66
C GLY A 40 -14.64 0.90 -27.29
N VAL A 41 -15.31 1.96 -26.83
CA VAL A 41 -16.56 2.45 -27.43
C VAL A 41 -16.30 3.18 -28.75
N GLU A 42 -15.20 3.94 -28.84
CA GLU A 42 -14.78 4.61 -30.08
C GLU A 42 -14.34 3.57 -31.15
N GLU A 43 -13.56 2.56 -30.76
CA GLU A 43 -13.08 1.51 -31.67
C GLU A 43 -14.18 0.52 -32.09
N GLY A 44 -15.10 0.20 -31.18
CA GLY A 44 -16.12 -0.85 -31.38
C GLY A 44 -17.39 -0.38 -32.09
N LEU A 45 -17.65 0.93 -32.17
CA LEU A 45 -18.87 1.48 -32.75
C LEU A 45 -18.56 2.51 -33.85
N PRO A 46 -18.52 2.09 -35.14
CA PRO A 46 -18.24 2.98 -36.26
C PRO A 46 -19.24 4.15 -36.30
N GLY A 47 -18.75 5.37 -36.07
CA GLY A 47 -19.57 6.59 -36.03
C GLY A 47 -19.91 7.11 -34.62
N ALA A 48 -19.47 6.43 -33.55
CA ALA A 48 -19.51 6.99 -32.21
C ALA A 48 -18.54 8.18 -32.11
N ASN A 49 -19.08 9.39 -32.02
CA ASN A 49 -18.28 10.59 -31.79
C ASN A 49 -18.23 10.85 -30.29
N VAL A 50 -17.23 10.28 -29.60
CA VAL A 50 -16.99 10.59 -28.19
C VAL A 50 -16.33 11.97 -28.12
N PRO A 51 -16.92 12.95 -27.41
CA PRO A 51 -16.28 14.24 -27.21
C PRO A 51 -14.86 14.08 -26.65
N THR A 52 -13.88 14.76 -27.26
CA THR A 52 -12.46 14.76 -26.84
C THR A 52 -12.25 15.17 -25.38
N THR A 53 -13.18 15.95 -24.82
CA THR A 53 -13.22 16.30 -23.40
C THR A 53 -13.46 15.08 -22.51
N LEU A 54 -14.32 14.14 -22.90
CA LEU A 54 -14.57 12.90 -22.16
C LEU A 54 -13.37 11.96 -22.18
N HIS A 55 -12.67 11.84 -23.32
CA HIS A 55 -11.37 11.12 -23.40
C HIS A 55 -10.31 11.72 -22.48
N THR A 56 -10.22 13.05 -22.47
CA THR A 56 -9.20 13.73 -21.67
C THR A 56 -9.50 13.59 -20.19
N VAL A 57 -10.77 13.68 -19.79
CA VAL A 57 -11.21 13.49 -18.41
C VAL A 57 -11.03 12.04 -17.97
N SER A 58 -11.40 11.05 -18.79
CA SER A 58 -11.23 9.64 -18.47
C SER A 58 -9.76 9.27 -18.28
N ARG A 59 -8.86 9.70 -19.19
CA ARG A 59 -7.41 9.46 -19.04
C ARG A 59 -6.80 10.14 -17.82
N ARG A 60 -7.29 11.33 -17.46
CA ARG A 60 -6.85 12.02 -16.22
C ARG A 60 -7.34 11.27 -14.98
N ALA A 61 -8.58 10.77 -14.99
CA ALA A 61 -9.11 9.96 -13.91
C ALA A 61 -8.33 8.65 -13.76
N ASP A 62 -8.01 7.98 -14.86
CA ASP A 62 -7.18 6.76 -14.86
C ASP A 62 -5.78 7.02 -14.29
N SER A 63 -5.15 8.13 -14.70
CA SER A 63 -3.83 8.51 -14.19
C SER A 63 -3.86 8.82 -12.69
N ALA A 64 -4.90 9.52 -12.22
CA ALA A 64 -5.08 9.82 -10.81
C ALA A 64 -5.32 8.55 -9.98
N MET A 65 -6.17 7.64 -10.46
CA MET A 65 -6.44 6.37 -9.80
C MET A 65 -5.21 5.45 -9.79
N GLY A 66 -4.41 5.43 -10.87
CA GLY A 66 -3.13 4.73 -10.90
C GLY A 66 -2.11 5.26 -9.87
N ALA A 67 -2.07 6.58 -9.67
CA ALA A 67 -1.23 7.20 -8.64
C ALA A 67 -1.68 6.83 -7.23
N VAL A 68 -2.99 6.87 -6.96
CA VAL A 68 -3.58 6.46 -5.66
C VAL A 68 -3.29 4.98 -5.39
N ALA A 69 -3.51 4.11 -6.37
CA ALA A 69 -3.20 2.69 -6.27
C ALA A 69 -1.73 2.43 -5.91
N THR A 70 -0.81 3.17 -6.54
CA THR A 70 0.63 3.06 -6.28
C THR A 70 0.97 3.52 -4.87
N ALA A 71 0.41 4.65 -4.41
CA ALA A 71 0.61 5.13 -3.05
C ALA A 71 0.11 4.15 -1.99
N LEU A 72 -1.03 3.48 -2.22
CA LEU A 72 -1.55 2.45 -1.32
C LEU A 72 -0.60 1.24 -1.24
N MET A 73 -0.07 0.79 -2.38
CA MET A 73 0.91 -0.30 -2.41
C MET A 73 2.21 0.07 -1.68
N GLU A 74 2.71 1.30 -1.84
CA GLU A 74 3.90 1.80 -1.14
C GLU A 74 3.68 1.93 0.38
N MET A 75 2.49 2.39 0.80
CA MET A 75 2.10 2.41 2.22
C MET A 75 2.01 1.00 2.80
N GLY A 76 1.52 0.01 2.04
CA GLY A 76 1.55 -1.39 2.44
C GLY A 76 2.98 -1.91 2.63
N GLY A 77 3.89 -1.59 1.69
CA GLY A 77 5.30 -1.95 1.78
C GLY A 77 6.02 -1.35 3.00
N THR A 78 5.74 -0.09 3.32
CA THR A 78 6.27 0.56 4.53
C THR A 78 5.74 -0.06 5.82
N ALA A 79 4.46 -0.44 5.87
CA ALA A 79 3.89 -1.18 6.99
C ALA A 79 4.59 -2.55 7.18
N VAL A 80 4.89 -3.28 6.10
CA VAL A 80 5.65 -4.54 6.19
C VAL A 80 7.09 -4.29 6.68
N ALA A 81 7.76 -3.25 6.20
CA ALA A 81 9.11 -2.90 6.64
C ALA A 81 9.16 -2.56 8.14
N ALA A 82 8.13 -1.89 8.67
CA ALA A 82 7.99 -1.60 10.09
C ALA A 82 7.91 -2.89 10.92
N ILE A 83 7.14 -3.90 10.46
CA ILE A 83 7.04 -5.21 11.13
C ILE A 83 8.41 -5.91 11.18
N ILE A 84 9.15 -5.92 10.07
CA ILE A 84 10.47 -6.57 10.00
C ILE A 84 11.44 -5.91 10.98
N THR A 85 11.48 -4.57 10.96
CA THR A 85 12.36 -3.79 11.84
C THR A 85 12.03 -4.04 13.31
N TYR A 86 10.74 -4.08 13.65
CA TYR A 86 10.27 -4.36 15.01
C TYR A 86 10.69 -5.77 15.48
N LYS A 87 10.53 -6.79 14.63
CA LYS A 87 10.97 -8.16 14.94
C LYS A 87 12.47 -8.27 15.16
N GLN A 88 13.27 -7.64 14.29
CA GLN A 88 14.73 -7.60 14.43
C GLN A 88 15.17 -6.90 15.72
N GLN A 89 14.46 -5.83 16.12
CA GLN A 89 14.72 -5.17 17.39
C GLN A 89 14.43 -6.09 18.58
N GLN A 90 13.31 -6.81 18.58
CA GLN A 90 12.97 -7.76 19.64
C GLN A 90 14.00 -8.90 19.74
N GLU A 91 14.45 -9.45 18.61
CA GLU A 91 15.48 -10.51 18.58
C GLU A 91 16.80 -10.02 19.16
N ARG A 92 17.23 -8.79 18.83
CA ARG A 92 18.45 -8.19 19.39
C ARG A 92 18.35 -7.97 20.90
N VAL A 93 17.20 -7.49 21.38
CA VAL A 93 16.95 -7.30 22.81
C VAL A 93 16.99 -8.66 23.54
N ALA A 94 16.30 -9.67 23.01
CA ALA A 94 16.29 -11.02 23.58
C ALA A 94 17.69 -11.66 23.63
N ALA A 95 18.48 -11.49 22.56
CA ALA A 95 19.87 -11.96 22.52
C ALA A 95 20.75 -11.24 23.55
N GLY A 96 20.58 -9.93 23.72
CA GLY A 96 21.30 -9.14 24.73
C GLY A 96 21.00 -9.59 26.16
N PHE A 97 19.73 -9.89 26.47
CA PHE A 97 19.35 -10.45 27.77
C PHE A 97 19.97 -11.83 28.01
N LYS A 98 19.95 -12.72 27.00
CA LYS A 98 20.55 -14.05 27.11
C LYS A 98 22.06 -13.98 27.41
N ALA A 99 22.78 -13.11 26.70
CA ALA A 99 24.20 -12.88 26.92
C ALA A 99 24.51 -12.31 28.32
N ALA A 100 23.68 -11.38 28.81
CA ALA A 100 23.82 -10.81 30.15
C ALA A 100 23.57 -11.87 31.26
N THR A 101 22.63 -12.79 31.07
CA THR A 101 22.36 -13.87 32.02
C THR A 101 23.43 -14.98 32.02
N GLU A 102 24.13 -15.20 30.91
CA GLU A 102 25.25 -16.15 30.84
C GLU A 102 26.51 -15.62 31.53
N GLY A 103 26.75 -14.31 31.54
CA GLY A 103 27.90 -13.70 32.22
C GLY A 103 27.79 -13.58 33.76
N ILE A 104 26.61 -13.85 34.34
CA ILE A 104 26.35 -13.80 35.79
C ILE A 104 26.48 -15.20 36.44
N ARG A 105 26.71 -16.25 35.64
CA ARG A 105 26.74 -17.64 36.11
C ARG A 105 28.15 -18.20 36.30
#